data_AF-T0Z6R3-F1
#
_entry.id   AF-T0Z6R3-F1
#
_cell.length_a   1.000
_cell.length_b   1.000
_cell.length_c   1.000
_cell.angle_alpha   90.00
_cell.angle_beta   90.00
_cell.angle_gamma   90.00
#
_symmetry.space_group_name_H-M   'P 1'
#
loop_
_entity.id
_entity.type
_entity.pdbx_description
1 polymer ?
#
loop_
_entity_poly.entity_id
_entity_poly.type
_entity_poly.pdbx_seq_one_letter_code
_entity_poly.pdbx_strand_id
1 'polypeptide(L)'
;FGSEYAMRIWLNPLKLQGYGLSATDVLNAVDGQNIQTAAGSLGAAPAVPGQALTVTVNGESRFSTPQQFENIILRTNSNGTTVRLKDVARVELAPYSYGFMSLYSGKPVAGMGLQLLPGANALQVARAVSAKMDQLQQSFPQGVTWFTPYDSTTFVKVSINEW
;
A
#
# COMPACT_ATOMS: atom_id res chain seq x y z
N PHE A 1 -0.30 -8.16 12.15
CA PHE A 1 1.06 -8.00 12.69
C PHE A 1 2.03 -7.91 11.53
N GLY A 2 2.67 -6.76 11.37
CA GLY A 2 3.25 -6.32 10.11
C GLY A 2 2.57 -5.03 9.67
N SER A 3 3.25 -4.26 8.82
CA SER A 3 2.74 -2.99 8.34
C SER A 3 2.62 -3.04 6.83
N GLU A 4 1.53 -2.52 6.30
CA GLU A 4 1.38 -2.26 4.86
C GLU A 4 2.49 -1.32 4.37
N TYR A 5 2.78 -1.38 3.08
CA TYR A 5 3.70 -0.44 2.45
C TYR A 5 3.06 0.95 2.33
N ALA A 6 3.85 1.97 2.60
CA ALA A 6 3.51 3.36 2.36
C ALA A 6 4.65 4.04 1.59
N MET A 7 4.28 5.04 0.79
CA MET A 7 5.27 5.94 0.21
C MET A 7 5.81 6.86 1.31
N ARG A 8 7.11 6.74 1.62
CA ARG A 8 7.78 7.58 2.60
C ARG A 8 8.56 8.67 1.90
N ILE A 9 8.32 9.92 2.30
CA ILE A 9 9.03 11.10 1.83
C ILE A 9 9.82 11.65 3.02
N TRP A 10 11.13 11.42 3.01
CA TRP A 10 12.04 11.89 4.06
C TRP A 10 12.63 13.24 3.67
N LEU A 11 12.05 14.31 4.20
CA LEU A 11 12.46 15.68 3.92
C LEU A 11 13.86 15.97 4.47
N ASN A 12 14.69 16.64 3.69
CA ASN A 12 15.96 17.20 4.14
C ASN A 12 15.78 18.70 4.45
N PRO A 13 15.76 19.11 5.74
CA PRO A 13 15.47 20.49 6.12
C PRO A 13 16.53 21.49 5.61
N LEU A 14 17.80 21.09 5.51
CA LEU A 14 18.87 21.95 5.00
C LEU A 14 18.69 22.23 3.51
N LYS A 15 18.31 21.21 2.74
CA LYS A 15 18.03 21.39 1.31
C LYS A 15 16.77 22.22 1.10
N LEU A 16 15.70 21.96 1.85
CA LEU A 16 14.49 22.78 1.83
C LEU A 16 14.80 24.26 2.09
N GLN A 17 15.58 24.54 3.14
CA GLN A 17 16.04 25.90 3.44
C GLN A 17 16.87 26.50 2.30
N GLY A 18 17.81 25.74 1.72
CA GLY A 18 18.63 26.19 0.59
C GLY A 18 17.83 26.54 -0.67
N TYR A 19 16.68 25.88 -0.87
CA TYR A 19 15.74 26.24 -1.92
C TYR A 19 14.66 27.23 -1.46
N GLY A 20 14.62 27.66 -0.19
CA GLY A 20 13.57 28.53 0.34
C GLY A 20 12.18 27.89 0.30
N LEU A 21 12.10 26.58 0.55
CA LEU A 21 10.88 25.78 0.59
C LEU A 21 10.56 25.36 2.01
N SER A 22 9.27 25.28 2.34
CA SER A 22 8.77 24.73 3.60
C SER A 22 8.27 23.30 3.43
N ALA A 23 8.07 22.59 4.56
CA ALA A 23 7.40 21.29 4.54
C ALA A 23 5.96 21.39 4.01
N THR A 24 5.28 22.52 4.24
CA THR A 24 3.94 22.79 3.74
C THR A 24 3.92 22.89 2.21
N ASP A 25 4.94 23.50 1.60
CA ASP A 25 5.05 23.58 0.14
C ASP A 25 5.17 22.18 -0.47
N VAL A 26 5.92 21.29 0.19
CA VAL A 26 6.03 19.89 -0.24
C VAL A 26 4.72 19.15 -0.10
N LEU A 27 4.02 19.31 1.04
CA LEU A 27 2.71 18.69 1.25
C LEU A 27 1.71 19.12 0.16
N ASN A 28 1.61 20.43 -0.10
CA ASN A 28 0.73 20.99 -1.12
C ASN A 28 1.08 20.48 -2.53
N ALA A 29 2.38 20.36 -2.85
CA ALA A 29 2.82 19.85 -4.14
C ALA A 29 2.47 18.36 -4.31
N VAL A 30 2.61 17.56 -3.25
CA VAL A 30 2.21 16.15 -3.26
C VAL A 30 0.70 16.02 -3.42
N ASP A 31 -0.10 16.75 -2.65
CA ASP A 31 -1.56 16.70 -2.73
C ASP A 31 -2.09 17.20 -4.08
N GLY A 32 -1.44 18.19 -4.68
CA GLY A 32 -1.85 18.76 -5.97
C GLY A 32 -1.47 17.92 -7.20
N GLN A 33 -0.39 17.13 -7.12
CA GLN A 33 0.11 16.33 -8.25
C GLN A 33 -0.20 14.83 -8.12
N ASN A 34 -0.40 14.31 -6.90
CA ASN A 34 -0.82 12.93 -6.67
C ASN A 34 -2.35 12.80 -6.64
N ILE A 35 -3.01 13.24 -7.71
CA ILE A 35 -4.47 13.21 -7.84
C ILE A 35 -4.91 12.15 -8.84
N GLN A 36 -6.18 11.73 -8.73
CA GLN A 36 -6.83 10.95 -9.76
C GLN A 36 -7.78 11.87 -10.51
N THR A 37 -7.44 12.19 -11.76
CA THR A 37 -8.27 13.10 -12.56
C THR A 37 -9.11 12.31 -13.54
N ALA A 38 -10.43 12.46 -13.45
CA ALA A 38 -11.33 11.98 -14.50
C ALA A 38 -11.33 12.99 -15.65
N ALA A 39 -10.84 12.61 -16.82
CA ALA A 39 -10.79 13.48 -18.00
C ALA A 39 -12.09 13.44 -18.82
N GLY A 40 -13.11 12.70 -18.35
CA GLY A 40 -14.41 12.58 -19.00
C GLY A 40 -14.42 11.56 -20.13
N SER A 41 -15.18 11.83 -21.18
CA SER A 41 -15.36 10.90 -22.29
C SER A 41 -15.61 11.64 -23.60
N LEU A 42 -14.92 11.25 -24.67
CA LEU A 42 -15.16 11.72 -26.02
C LEU A 42 -16.42 11.07 -26.57
N GLY A 43 -17.30 11.87 -27.19
CA GLY A 43 -18.55 11.37 -27.79
C GLY A 43 -19.66 11.03 -26.80
N ALA A 44 -19.53 11.41 -25.52
CA ALA A 44 -20.62 11.29 -24.57
C ALA A 44 -21.71 12.34 -24.80
N ALA A 45 -22.94 12.01 -24.40
CA ALA A 45 -24.09 12.87 -24.60
C ALA A 45 -23.98 14.18 -23.77
N PRO A 46 -24.46 15.32 -24.30
CA PRO A 46 -25.06 15.49 -25.63
C PRO A 46 -23.99 15.51 -26.73
N ALA A 47 -24.08 14.57 -27.67
CA ALA A 47 -23.14 14.43 -28.78
C ALA A 47 -23.75 14.93 -30.10
N VAL A 48 -22.90 15.29 -31.05
CA VAL A 48 -23.34 15.71 -32.39
C VAL A 48 -23.99 14.54 -33.15
N PRO A 49 -25.02 14.78 -33.99
CA PRO A 49 -25.63 13.74 -34.80
C PRO A 49 -24.61 13.01 -35.68
N GLY A 50 -24.60 11.68 -35.65
CA GLY A 50 -23.62 10.84 -36.37
C GLY A 50 -22.41 10.41 -35.54
N GLN A 51 -22.26 10.86 -34.29
CA GLN A 51 -21.24 10.34 -33.38
C GLN A 51 -21.54 8.88 -32.98
N ALA A 52 -20.78 7.93 -33.54
CA ALA A 52 -20.95 6.49 -33.30
C ALA A 52 -19.99 5.89 -32.26
N LEU A 53 -18.98 6.67 -31.83
CA LEU A 53 -17.92 6.20 -30.92
C LEU A 53 -17.92 7.01 -29.62
N THR A 54 -18.01 6.32 -28.49
CA THR A 54 -17.80 6.90 -27.16
C THR A 54 -16.55 6.28 -26.54
N VAL A 55 -15.59 7.10 -26.14
CA VAL A 55 -14.34 6.65 -25.50
C VAL A 55 -14.16 7.37 -24.18
N THR A 56 -14.01 6.62 -23.10
CA THR A 56 -13.62 7.18 -21.80
C THR A 56 -12.18 7.64 -21.86
N VAL A 57 -11.94 8.90 -21.51
CA VAL A 57 -10.59 9.45 -21.38
C VAL A 57 -10.19 9.31 -19.92
N ASN A 58 -9.18 8.48 -19.67
CA ASN A 58 -8.57 8.39 -18.35
C ASN A 58 -7.53 9.51 -18.23
N GLY A 59 -7.63 10.33 -17.19
CA GLY A 59 -6.56 11.26 -16.84
C GLY A 59 -5.42 10.56 -16.10
N GLU A 60 -4.46 11.36 -15.60
CA GLU A 60 -3.39 10.82 -14.76
C GLU A 60 -3.97 10.13 -13.53
N SER A 61 -3.51 8.91 -13.28
CA SER A 61 -3.79 8.16 -12.07
C SER A 61 -2.83 8.58 -10.96
N ARG A 62 -3.22 8.35 -9.71
CA ARG A 62 -2.32 8.51 -8.55
C ARG A 62 -0.98 7.82 -8.79
N PHE A 63 0.07 8.42 -8.26
CA PHE A 63 1.41 7.85 -8.31
C PHE A 63 1.48 6.55 -7.51
N SER A 64 2.20 5.59 -8.05
CA SER A 64 2.38 4.24 -7.50
C SER A 64 3.84 3.87 -7.28
N THR A 65 4.78 4.59 -7.92
CA THR A 65 6.22 4.32 -7.82
C THR A 65 6.99 5.45 -7.14
N PRO A 66 8.09 5.16 -6.42
CA PRO A 66 8.94 6.21 -5.85
C PRO A 66 9.40 7.23 -6.88
N GLN A 67 9.71 6.79 -8.10
CA GLN A 67 10.19 7.65 -9.19
C GLN A 67 9.14 8.67 -9.63
N GLN A 68 7.85 8.34 -9.57
CA GLN A 68 6.79 9.30 -9.86
C GLN A 68 6.75 10.41 -8.80
N PHE A 69 6.82 10.04 -7.52
CA PHE A 69 6.90 10.99 -6.42
C PHE A 69 8.17 11.85 -6.46
N GLU A 70 9.33 11.26 -6.73
CA GLU A 70 10.62 11.96 -6.88
C GLU A 70 10.57 13.10 -7.91
N ASN A 71 9.74 12.95 -8.94
CA ASN A 71 9.61 13.89 -10.03
C ASN A 71 8.56 14.99 -9.80
N ILE A 72 7.83 14.96 -8.67
CA ILE A 72 6.91 16.02 -8.25
C ILE A 72 7.63 17.36 -8.29
N ILE A 73 7.02 18.33 -8.95
CA ILE A 73 7.57 19.68 -9.10
C ILE A 73 7.21 20.48 -7.86
N LEU A 74 8.21 21.02 -7.16
CA LEU A 74 8.02 21.86 -5.98
C LEU A 74 8.04 23.34 -6.34
N ARG A 75 8.92 23.74 -7.26
CA ARG A 75 9.03 25.11 -7.73
C ARG A 75 9.61 25.17 -9.13
N THR A 76 9.15 26.13 -9.91
CA THR A 76 9.79 26.53 -11.16
C THR A 76 10.30 27.95 -11.01
N ASN A 77 11.60 28.16 -11.19
CA ASN A 77 12.24 29.47 -11.15
C ASN A 77 12.03 30.19 -12.49
N SER A 78 12.14 31.53 -12.47
CA SER A 78 12.00 32.37 -13.67
C SER A 78 13.02 32.09 -14.78
N ASN A 79 14.16 31.49 -14.44
CA ASN A 79 15.21 31.07 -15.38
C ASN A 79 14.97 29.66 -15.98
N GLY A 80 13.81 29.05 -15.74
CA GLY A 80 13.46 27.72 -16.25
C GLY A 80 14.00 26.55 -15.42
N THR A 81 14.75 26.80 -14.34
CA THR A 81 15.18 25.71 -13.44
C THR A 81 14.01 25.24 -12.59
N THR A 82 13.83 23.92 -12.51
CA THR A 82 12.79 23.30 -11.68
C THR A 82 13.40 22.58 -10.49
N VAL A 83 12.86 22.84 -9.30
CA VAL A 83 13.16 22.08 -8.09
C VAL A 83 12.12 20.97 -7.97
N ARG A 84 12.58 19.73 -7.86
CA ARG A 84 11.75 18.53 -7.73
C ARG A 84 11.86 17.93 -6.33
N LEU A 85 10.95 17.04 -5.99
CA LEU A 85 10.94 16.40 -4.67
C LEU A 85 12.24 15.66 -4.36
N LYS A 86 12.82 14.96 -5.34
CA LYS A 86 14.12 14.27 -5.19
C LYS A 86 15.28 15.21 -4.82
N ASP A 87 15.16 16.49 -5.13
CA ASP A 87 16.23 17.46 -4.83
C ASP A 87 16.26 17.76 -3.33
N VAL A 88 15.12 17.64 -2.63
CA VAL A 88 14.97 18.02 -1.22
C VAL A 88 14.53 16.88 -0.29
N ALA A 89 14.24 15.69 -0.82
CA ALA A 89 13.76 14.55 -0.05
C ALA A 89 14.25 13.20 -0.61
N ARG A 90 14.37 12.20 0.27
CA ARG A 90 14.50 10.79 -0.13
C ARG A 90 13.12 10.17 -0.19
N VAL A 91 12.79 9.49 -1.29
CA VAL A 91 11.50 8.82 -1.48
C VAL A 91 11.71 7.32 -1.57
N GLU A 92 10.95 6.54 -0.78
CA GLU A 92 11.03 5.08 -0.82
C GLU A 92 9.70 4.41 -0.46
N LEU A 93 9.50 3.20 -0.99
CA LEU A 93 8.41 2.33 -0.55
C LEU A 93 8.87 1.59 0.71
N ALA A 94 8.25 1.89 1.85
CA ALA A 94 8.65 1.35 3.13
C ALA A 94 7.45 1.08 4.04
N PRO A 95 7.61 0.36 5.16
CA PRO A 95 6.51 0.11 6.09
C PRO A 95 5.82 1.40 6.57
N TYR A 96 4.48 1.43 6.53
CA TYR A 96 3.62 2.48 7.10
C TYR A 96 3.83 2.70 8.61
N SER A 97 4.24 1.66 9.34
CA SER A 97 4.61 1.73 10.75
C SER A 97 5.86 0.89 11.00
N TYR A 98 6.82 1.48 11.71
CA TYR A 98 8.01 0.79 12.22
C TYR A 98 7.84 0.31 13.66
N GLY A 99 6.66 0.51 14.27
CA GLY A 99 6.41 0.22 15.69
C GLY A 99 6.35 -1.27 16.04
N PHE A 100 6.33 -2.17 15.05
CA PHE A 100 6.25 -3.61 15.27
C PHE A 100 7.21 -4.35 14.35
N MET A 101 8.24 -4.96 14.92
CA MET A 101 9.06 -5.96 14.24
C MET A 101 8.62 -7.34 14.71
N SER A 102 7.98 -8.12 13.83
CA SER A 102 7.55 -9.49 14.13
C SER A 102 8.63 -10.45 13.66
N LEU A 103 9.23 -11.15 14.63
CA LEU A 103 10.24 -12.19 14.38
C LEU A 103 9.72 -13.53 14.90
N TYR A 104 9.95 -14.59 14.14
CA TYR A 104 9.77 -15.96 14.59
C TYR A 104 11.09 -16.72 14.42
N SER A 105 11.65 -17.22 15.52
CA SER A 105 12.95 -17.89 15.53
C SER A 105 14.05 -17.09 14.80
N GLY A 106 14.07 -15.76 15.00
CA GLY A 106 15.02 -14.83 14.37
C GLY A 106 14.75 -14.48 12.90
N LYS A 107 13.71 -15.04 12.28
CA LYS A 107 13.32 -14.73 10.90
C LYS A 107 12.17 -13.70 10.87
N PRO A 108 12.20 -12.70 9.96
CA PRO A 108 11.08 -11.79 9.75
C PRO A 108 9.81 -12.54 9.39
N VAL A 109 8.71 -12.23 10.08
CA VAL A 109 7.38 -12.78 9.79
C VAL A 109 6.34 -11.68 9.79
N ALA A 110 5.28 -11.88 9.00
CA ALA A 110 4.02 -11.18 9.20
C ALA A 110 3.03 -12.18 9.82
N GLY A 111 2.12 -11.70 10.65
CA GLY A 111 1.14 -12.52 11.35
C GLY A 111 -0.26 -11.93 11.29
N MET A 112 -1.26 -12.78 11.37
CA MET A 112 -2.66 -12.42 11.48
C MET A 112 -3.26 -13.11 12.69
N GLY A 113 -3.88 -12.33 13.58
CA GLY A 113 -4.67 -12.87 14.69
C GLY A 113 -6.09 -13.14 14.20
N LEU A 114 -6.60 -14.33 14.45
CA LEU A 114 -7.98 -14.70 14.12
C LEU A 114 -8.77 -14.83 15.41
N GLN A 115 -9.89 -14.12 15.48
CA GLN A 115 -10.80 -14.18 16.62
C GLN A 115 -12.09 -14.88 16.20
N LEU A 116 -12.51 -15.83 17.02
CA LEU A 116 -13.73 -16.59 16.79
C LEU A 116 -14.96 -15.70 17.07
N LEU A 117 -15.93 -15.71 16.15
CA LEU A 117 -17.22 -15.08 16.39
C LEU A 117 -18.02 -15.83 17.47
N PRO A 118 -18.85 -15.15 18.27
CA PRO A 118 -19.73 -15.81 19.24
C PRO A 118 -20.58 -16.91 18.59
N GLY A 119 -20.60 -18.10 19.19
CA GLY A 119 -21.39 -19.25 18.71
C GLY A 119 -20.77 -20.02 17.53
N ALA A 120 -19.64 -19.59 16.97
CA ALA A 120 -18.96 -20.32 15.91
C ALA A 120 -18.21 -21.55 16.43
N ASN A 121 -18.06 -22.58 15.59
CA ASN A 121 -17.31 -23.78 15.94
C ASN A 121 -15.81 -23.59 15.65
N ALA A 122 -14.99 -23.60 16.70
CA ALA A 122 -13.56 -23.37 16.60
C ALA A 122 -12.84 -24.38 15.67
N LEU A 123 -13.21 -25.67 15.71
CA LEU A 123 -12.60 -26.70 14.86
C LEU A 123 -12.95 -26.54 13.38
N GLN A 124 -14.18 -26.11 13.09
CA GLN A 124 -14.60 -25.81 11.72
C GLN A 124 -13.86 -24.59 11.18
N VAL A 125 -13.76 -23.53 11.98
CA VAL A 125 -13.03 -22.31 11.59
C VAL A 125 -11.56 -22.59 11.37
N ALA A 126 -10.89 -23.32 12.27
CA ALA A 126 -9.47 -23.67 12.12
C ALA A 126 -9.19 -24.48 10.84
N ARG A 127 -10.08 -25.43 10.50
CA ARG A 127 -10.00 -26.18 9.24
C ARG A 127 -10.19 -25.30 8.01
N ALA A 128 -11.19 -24.42 8.03
CA ALA A 128 -11.47 -23.52 6.92
C ALA A 128 -10.31 -22.54 6.67
N VAL A 129 -9.73 -22.00 7.74
CA VAL A 129 -8.55 -21.12 7.68
C VAL A 129 -7.36 -21.85 7.08
N SER A 130 -7.04 -23.05 7.58
CA SER A 130 -5.91 -23.84 7.08
C SER A 130 -6.05 -24.15 5.59
N ALA A 131 -7.23 -24.63 5.18
CA ALA A 131 -7.53 -24.91 3.77
C ALA A 131 -7.41 -23.65 2.89
N LYS A 132 -7.83 -22.48 3.39
CA LYS A 132 -7.70 -21.23 2.64
C LYS A 132 -6.24 -20.80 2.51
N MET A 133 -5.44 -20.96 3.57
CA MET A 133 -4.02 -20.62 3.54
C MET A 133 -3.24 -21.54 2.59
N ASP A 134 -3.55 -22.83 2.57
CA ASP A 134 -2.97 -23.79 1.61
C ASP A 134 -3.28 -23.42 0.16
N GLN A 135 -4.52 -22.97 -0.12
CA GLN A 135 -4.89 -22.46 -1.44
C GLN A 135 -4.09 -21.20 -1.81
N LEU A 136 -3.95 -20.26 -0.87
CA LEU A 136 -3.25 -19.00 -1.09
C LEU A 136 -1.73 -19.17 -1.20
N GLN A 137 -1.15 -20.19 -0.59
CA GLN A 137 0.28 -20.46 -0.65
C GLN A 137 0.80 -20.59 -2.10
N GLN A 138 -0.07 -21.00 -3.04
CA GLN A 138 0.27 -21.10 -4.46
C GLN A 138 0.58 -19.76 -5.12
N SER A 139 0.04 -18.64 -4.60
CA SER A 139 0.30 -17.30 -5.12
C SER A 139 1.37 -16.54 -4.34
N PHE A 140 2.00 -17.19 -3.35
CA PHE A 140 3.03 -16.55 -2.55
C PHE A 140 4.32 -16.36 -3.37
N PRO A 141 5.08 -15.29 -3.10
CA PRO A 141 6.41 -15.14 -3.66
C PRO A 141 7.32 -16.32 -3.30
N GLN A 142 8.31 -16.58 -4.15
CA GLN A 142 9.29 -17.64 -3.91
C GLN A 142 9.94 -17.48 -2.51
N GLY A 143 9.96 -18.57 -1.74
CA GLY A 143 10.55 -18.60 -0.40
C GLY A 143 9.63 -18.12 0.73
N VAL A 144 8.38 -17.73 0.43
CA VAL A 144 7.38 -17.39 1.44
C VAL A 144 6.51 -18.61 1.76
N THR A 145 6.40 -18.96 3.03
CA THR A 145 5.57 -20.05 3.54
C THR A 145 4.70 -19.55 4.69
N TRP A 146 3.63 -20.28 5.01
CA TRP A 146 2.80 -20.00 6.19
C TRP A 146 2.92 -21.12 7.22
N PHE A 147 2.61 -20.79 8.48
CA PHE A 147 2.53 -21.73 9.59
C PHE A 147 1.66 -21.14 10.70
N THR A 148 1.24 -21.97 11.65
CA THR A 148 0.40 -21.55 12.79
C THR A 148 1.20 -21.69 14.09
N PRO A 149 1.72 -20.59 14.66
CA PRO A 149 2.50 -20.66 15.91
C PRO A 149 1.64 -20.91 17.15
N TYR A 150 0.35 -20.59 17.09
CA TYR A 150 -0.60 -20.74 18.19
C TYR A 150 -1.97 -21.15 17.65
N ASP A 151 -2.48 -22.30 18.09
CA ASP A 151 -3.81 -22.81 17.76
C ASP A 151 -4.46 -23.34 19.05
N SER A 152 -5.49 -22.65 19.52
CA SER A 152 -6.24 -23.05 20.72
C SER A 152 -7.08 -24.32 20.52
N THR A 153 -7.30 -24.76 19.27
CA THR A 153 -8.04 -25.98 18.96
C THR A 153 -7.22 -27.25 19.14
N THR A 154 -5.88 -27.14 19.20
CA THR A 154 -5.01 -28.30 19.44
C THR A 154 -5.34 -28.97 20.77
N PHE A 155 -5.57 -28.19 21.83
CA PHE A 155 -5.95 -28.72 23.14
C PHE A 155 -7.28 -29.49 23.08
N VAL A 156 -8.27 -28.93 22.37
CA VAL A 156 -9.60 -29.56 22.19
C VAL A 156 -9.51 -30.87 21.41
N LYS A 157 -8.65 -30.96 20.39
CA LYS A 157 -8.46 -32.18 19.58
C LYS A 157 -7.83 -33.31 20.40
N VAL A 158 -6.83 -33.01 21.23
CA VAL A 158 -6.16 -34.02 22.07
C VAL A 158 -7.15 -34.60 23.09
N SER A 159 -7.97 -33.76 23.73
CA SER A 159 -8.97 -34.23 24.70
C SER A 159 -10.06 -35.11 24.10
N ILE A 160 -10.35 -35.00 22.79
CA ILE A 160 -11.34 -35.86 22.10
C ILE A 160 -10.73 -37.21 21.70
N ASN A 161 -9.41 -37.25 21.44
CA ASN A 161 -8.71 -38.47 21.04
C ASN A 161 -8.23 -39.33 22.22
N GLU A 162 -8.23 -38.78 23.44
CA GLU A 162 -7.89 -39.50 24.68
C GLU A 162 -9.09 -40.20 25.34
N TRP A 163 -10.26 -40.20 24.68
CA TRP A 163 -11.49 -40.90 25.11
C TRP A 163 -11.91 -41.97 24.10
#